data_AF-C5YB30-F1
#
_entry.id   AF-C5YB30-F1
#
_cell.length_a   1.000
_cell.length_b   1.000
_cell.length_c   1.000
_cell.angle_alpha   90.00
_cell.angle_beta   90.00
_cell.angle_gamma   90.00
#
_symmetry.space_group_name_H-M   'P 1'
#
loop_
_entity.id
_entity.type
_entity.pdbx_description
1 polymer ?
#
loop_
_entity_poly.entity_id
_entity_poly.type
_entity_poly.pdbx_seq_one_letter_code
_entity_poly.pdbx_strand_id
1 'polypeptide(L)'
;METSKEQASKDYADFEEKVKRTIYIDQLSPQVKESAIKAALAQCANVVSVEFIVNYTIPYEIPCAALVELNDDVQAKAAVDLMKDFPFIIGGMPRPVKATHAKAEMFHDRPPCPGLKKDFCWVKQGDKDYEAMQKLKNLAKRQESENMALIKKLLEEEKELANRQQELLDGNCKKYDMLETLVQNGTMKNLAQRYGINLDD
;
A
#
# COMPACT_ATOMS: atom_id res chain seq x y z
N MET A 1 11.87 3.33 -41.25
CA MET A 1 11.14 4.26 -40.37
C MET A 1 9.70 3.82 -40.09
N GLU A 2 9.07 2.99 -40.93
CA GLU A 2 7.75 2.40 -40.64
C GLU A 2 7.84 1.24 -39.64
N THR A 3 8.84 0.37 -39.80
CA THR A 3 9.13 -0.76 -38.88
C THR A 3 9.36 -0.32 -37.43
N SER A 4 9.97 0.86 -37.21
CA SER A 4 10.21 1.43 -35.88
C SER A 4 8.95 1.99 -35.21
N LYS A 5 7.96 2.45 -36.00
CA LYS A 5 6.68 2.95 -35.47
C LYS A 5 5.72 1.81 -35.14
N GLU A 6 5.68 0.79 -36.00
CA GLU A 6 4.89 -0.42 -35.74
C GLU A 6 5.40 -1.18 -34.52
N GLN A 7 6.72 -1.29 -34.35
CA GLN A 7 7.30 -1.89 -33.14
C GLN A 7 6.95 -1.06 -31.90
N ALA A 8 7.14 0.26 -31.93
CA ALA A 8 6.79 1.13 -30.80
C ALA A 8 5.29 1.07 -30.44
N SER A 9 4.41 0.86 -31.42
CA SER A 9 2.98 0.69 -31.17
C SER A 9 2.66 -0.66 -30.53
N LYS A 10 3.38 -1.73 -30.90
CA LYS A 10 3.22 -3.06 -30.28
C LYS A 10 3.74 -3.05 -28.85
N ASP A 11 4.94 -2.53 -28.63
CA ASP A 11 5.55 -2.43 -27.31
C ASP A 11 4.66 -1.62 -26.33
N TYR A 12 4.02 -0.55 -26.83
CA TYR A 12 3.08 0.24 -26.04
C TYR A 12 1.77 -0.50 -25.74
N ALA A 13 1.25 -1.29 -26.69
CA ALA A 13 0.06 -2.12 -26.46
C ALA A 13 0.33 -3.24 -25.44
N ASP A 14 1.46 -3.92 -25.54
CA ASP A 14 1.89 -4.95 -24.59
C ASP A 14 2.07 -4.35 -23.19
N PHE A 15 2.59 -3.12 -23.10
CA PHE A 15 2.68 -2.37 -21.86
C PHE A 15 1.30 -2.04 -21.27
N GLU A 16 0.32 -1.61 -22.08
CA GLU A 16 -1.04 -1.37 -21.58
C GLU A 16 -1.71 -2.64 -21.03
N GLU A 17 -1.44 -3.80 -21.64
CA GLU A 17 -1.91 -5.08 -21.10
C GLU A 17 -1.23 -5.42 -19.77
N LYS A 18 0.09 -5.20 -19.66
CA LYS A 18 0.83 -5.32 -18.40
C LYS A 18 0.25 -4.41 -17.31
N VAL A 19 -0.07 -3.16 -17.63
CA VAL A 19 -0.66 -2.21 -16.67
C VAL A 19 -2.01 -2.72 -16.15
N LYS A 20 -2.88 -3.25 -17.02
CA LYS A 20 -4.20 -3.75 -16.62
C LYS A 20 -4.13 -4.93 -15.65
N ARG A 21 -3.18 -5.85 -15.86
CA ARG A 21 -2.96 -7.00 -14.96
C ARG A 21 -2.12 -6.67 -13.72
N THR A 22 -1.69 -5.42 -13.55
CA THR A 22 -0.86 -4.99 -12.41
C THR A 22 -1.69 -4.23 -11.37
N ILE A 23 -1.47 -4.55 -10.10
CA ILE A 23 -2.06 -3.85 -8.96
C ILE A 23 -0.98 -3.02 -8.23
N TYR A 24 -1.37 -1.86 -7.73
CA TYR A 24 -0.59 -1.03 -6.84
C TYR A 24 -1.02 -1.29 -5.40
N ILE A 25 -0.12 -1.79 -4.58
CA ILE A 25 -0.33 -2.03 -3.14
C ILE A 25 0.40 -0.95 -2.35
N ASP A 26 -0.36 -0.27 -1.51
CA ASP A 26 0.08 0.79 -0.60
C ASP A 26 0.06 0.31 0.86
N GLN A 27 0.71 1.08 1.73
CA GLN A 27 0.78 0.86 3.17
C GLN A 27 1.51 -0.42 3.58
N LEU A 28 2.45 -0.91 2.76
CA LEU A 28 3.28 -2.06 3.11
C LEU A 28 4.29 -1.68 4.19
N SER A 29 4.56 -2.64 5.07
CA SER A 29 5.68 -2.49 6.00
C SER A 29 7.01 -2.47 5.24
N PRO A 30 7.98 -1.63 5.65
CA PRO A 30 9.33 -1.64 5.10
C PRO A 30 10.06 -2.98 5.23
N GLN A 31 9.60 -3.88 6.11
CA GLN A 31 10.21 -5.20 6.33
C GLN A 31 9.67 -6.28 5.37
N VAL A 32 8.61 -5.97 4.62
CA VAL A 32 7.97 -6.92 3.71
C VAL A 32 8.89 -7.17 2.51
N LYS A 33 9.20 -8.45 2.29
CA LYS A 33 9.95 -8.93 1.12
C LYS A 33 8.98 -9.43 0.05
N GLU A 34 9.47 -9.53 -1.19
CA GLU A 34 8.73 -10.10 -2.32
C GLU A 34 8.09 -11.46 -1.99
N SER A 35 8.82 -12.33 -1.29
CA SER A 35 8.32 -13.66 -0.90
C SER A 35 7.06 -13.59 -0.02
N ALA A 36 6.96 -12.58 0.86
CA ALA A 36 5.80 -12.40 1.71
C ALA A 36 4.57 -11.91 0.93
N ILE A 37 4.78 -11.05 -0.08
CA ILE A 37 3.72 -10.59 -0.98
C ILE A 37 3.22 -11.77 -1.83
N LYS A 38 4.13 -12.55 -2.41
CA LYS A 38 3.79 -13.77 -3.16
C LYS A 38 3.01 -14.76 -2.30
N ALA A 39 3.46 -15.03 -1.08
CA ALA A 39 2.78 -15.95 -0.17
C ALA A 39 1.39 -15.44 0.25
N ALA A 40 1.24 -14.14 0.52
CA ALA A 40 -0.04 -13.55 0.89
C ALA A 40 -1.05 -13.61 -0.26
N LEU A 41 -0.60 -13.30 -1.48
CA LEU A 41 -1.45 -13.29 -2.66
C LEU A 41 -1.70 -14.68 -3.27
N ALA A 42 -0.91 -15.69 -2.92
CA ALA A 42 -1.02 -17.04 -3.48
C ALA A 42 -2.42 -17.66 -3.36
N GLN A 43 -3.21 -17.23 -2.37
CA GLN A 43 -4.59 -17.69 -2.17
C GLN A 43 -5.58 -17.08 -3.17
N CYS A 44 -5.24 -15.94 -3.77
CA CYS A 44 -6.17 -15.10 -4.54
C CYS A 44 -5.74 -14.94 -6.00
N ALA A 45 -4.43 -14.93 -6.26
CA ALA A 45 -3.87 -14.70 -7.59
C ALA A 45 -2.47 -15.30 -7.71
N ASN A 46 -2.06 -15.58 -8.95
CA ASN A 46 -0.68 -15.96 -9.23
C ASN A 46 0.15 -14.70 -9.56
N VAL A 47 1.20 -14.47 -8.78
CA VAL A 47 2.06 -13.29 -8.89
C VAL A 47 3.22 -13.58 -9.83
N VAL A 48 3.32 -12.80 -10.91
CA VAL A 48 4.41 -12.88 -11.91
C VAL A 48 5.64 -12.15 -11.39
N SER A 49 5.47 -10.87 -11.04
CA SER A 49 6.56 -9.99 -10.65
C SER A 49 6.11 -9.02 -9.54
N VAL A 50 7.06 -8.61 -8.72
CA VAL A 50 6.84 -7.60 -7.67
C VAL A 50 7.93 -6.56 -7.80
N GLU A 51 7.54 -5.30 -7.88
CA GLU A 51 8.44 -4.16 -7.98
C GLU A 51 8.11 -3.17 -6.86
N PHE A 52 9.08 -2.92 -5.98
CA PHE A 52 8.90 -1.94 -4.90
C PHE A 52 9.15 -0.52 -5.42
N ILE A 53 8.22 0.38 -5.12
CA ILE A 53 8.36 1.80 -5.44
C ILE A 53 9.14 2.47 -4.30
N VAL A 54 10.32 2.98 -4.64
CA VAL A 54 11.18 3.70 -3.69
C VAL A 54 10.84 5.19 -3.73
N ASN A 55 10.63 5.78 -2.55
CA ASN A 55 10.46 7.21 -2.41
C ASN A 55 11.81 7.88 -2.12
N TYR A 56 12.28 8.74 -3.03
CA TYR A 56 13.54 9.46 -2.90
C TYR A 56 13.38 10.92 -2.42
N THR A 57 12.17 11.44 -2.41
CA THR A 57 11.91 12.88 -2.19
C THR A 57 11.49 13.19 -0.77
N ILE A 58 10.90 12.22 -0.07
CA ILE A 58 10.36 12.44 1.27
C ILE A 58 11.33 11.92 2.33
N PRO A 59 11.84 12.77 3.24
CA PRO A 59 12.84 12.40 4.26
C PRO A 59 12.25 11.66 5.47
N TYR A 60 11.04 11.11 5.37
CA TYR A 60 10.37 10.39 6.45
C TYR A 60 10.28 8.89 6.14
N GLU A 61 10.25 8.06 7.18
CA GLU A 61 10.02 6.62 7.07
C GLU A 61 8.54 6.37 6.73
N ILE A 62 8.21 6.43 5.44
CA ILE A 62 6.87 6.16 4.92
C ILE A 62 6.75 4.66 4.63
N PRO A 63 5.55 4.08 4.81
CA PRO A 63 5.24 2.75 4.30
C PRO A 63 5.68 2.56 2.84
N CYS A 64 6.18 1.38 2.53
CA CYS A 64 6.55 1.05 1.16
C CYS A 64 5.29 0.83 0.31
N ALA A 65 5.44 1.07 -0.99
CA ALA A 65 4.45 0.69 -1.97
C ALA A 65 5.07 -0.30 -2.98
N ALA A 66 4.24 -1.12 -3.61
CA ALA A 66 4.70 -2.08 -4.59
C ALA A 66 3.71 -2.19 -5.76
N LEU A 67 4.26 -2.33 -6.96
CA LEU A 67 3.54 -2.81 -8.14
C LEU A 67 3.65 -4.33 -8.17
N VAL A 68 2.51 -5.01 -8.26
CA VAL A 68 2.42 -6.46 -8.31
C VAL A 68 1.74 -6.85 -9.61
N GLU A 69 2.51 -7.45 -10.50
CA GLU A 69 1.99 -7.99 -11.75
C GLU A 69 1.38 -9.37 -11.52
N LEU A 70 0.14 -9.54 -11.93
CA LEU A 70 -0.57 -10.80 -11.86
C LEU A 70 -0.70 -11.43 -13.26
N ASN A 71 -1.08 -12.70 -13.30
CA ASN A 71 -1.28 -13.41 -14.56
C ASN A 71 -2.38 -12.79 -15.44
N ASP A 72 -3.52 -12.40 -14.83
CA ASP A 72 -4.72 -11.98 -15.55
C ASP A 72 -5.34 -10.69 -14.98
N ASP A 73 -5.96 -9.88 -15.84
CA ASP A 73 -6.75 -8.68 -15.44
C ASP A 73 -7.92 -9.03 -14.50
N VAL A 74 -8.52 -10.21 -14.67
CA VAL A 74 -9.60 -10.68 -13.79
C VAL A 74 -9.08 -10.94 -12.38
N GLN A 75 -7.88 -11.51 -12.26
CA GLN A 75 -7.23 -11.73 -10.96
C GLN A 75 -6.85 -10.39 -10.31
N ALA A 76 -6.40 -9.41 -11.09
CA ALA A 76 -6.12 -8.06 -10.60
C ALA A 76 -7.35 -7.38 -10.00
N LYS A 77 -8.48 -7.42 -10.71
CA LYS A 77 -9.75 -6.89 -10.21
C LYS A 77 -10.19 -7.59 -8.93
N ALA A 78 -10.20 -8.94 -8.94
CA ALA A 78 -10.60 -9.72 -7.77
C ALA A 78 -9.70 -9.45 -6.55
N ALA A 79 -8.38 -9.30 -6.74
CA ALA A 79 -7.46 -8.97 -5.67
C ALA A 79 -7.71 -7.56 -5.11
N VAL A 80 -7.96 -6.57 -5.97
CA VAL A 80 -8.29 -5.20 -5.54
C VAL A 80 -9.60 -5.17 -4.76
N ASP A 81 -10.64 -5.84 -5.26
CA ASP A 81 -11.94 -5.89 -4.60
C ASP A 81 -11.84 -6.60 -3.23
N LEU A 82 -11.13 -7.72 -3.15
CA LEU A 82 -10.89 -8.42 -1.89
C LEU A 82 -10.21 -7.53 -0.84
N MET A 83 -9.13 -6.83 -1.22
CA MET A 83 -8.40 -5.95 -0.30
C MET A 83 -9.16 -4.67 0.04
N LYS A 84 -10.12 -4.27 -0.79
CA LYS A 84 -11.00 -3.13 -0.53
C LYS A 84 -12.11 -3.50 0.45
N ASP A 85 -12.68 -4.68 0.31
CA ASP A 85 -13.82 -5.14 1.11
C ASP A 85 -13.38 -5.72 2.47
N PHE A 86 -12.18 -6.30 2.55
CA PHE A 86 -11.66 -6.94 3.76
C PHE A 86 -10.30 -6.38 4.18
N PRO A 87 -10.04 -6.21 5.50
CA PRO A 87 -8.72 -5.83 6.01
C PRO A 87 -7.67 -6.90 5.67
N PHE A 88 -6.90 -6.68 4.62
CA PHE A 88 -5.88 -7.62 4.16
C PHE A 88 -4.54 -7.27 4.79
N ILE A 89 -3.92 -8.20 5.52
CA ILE A 89 -2.69 -7.95 6.28
C ILE A 89 -1.51 -8.70 5.65
N ILE A 90 -0.39 -8.01 5.43
CA ILE A 90 0.83 -8.59 4.88
C ILE A 90 2.00 -8.34 5.84
N GLY A 91 2.74 -9.41 6.18
CA GLY A 91 3.94 -9.30 7.03
C GLY A 91 3.69 -9.36 8.53
N GLY A 92 2.50 -9.81 8.96
CA GLY A 92 2.21 -10.15 10.37
C GLY A 92 1.97 -8.97 11.32
N MET A 93 2.35 -7.74 10.94
CA MET A 93 1.92 -6.54 11.67
C MET A 93 0.46 -6.24 11.33
N PRO A 94 -0.41 -5.89 12.29
CA PRO A 94 -1.85 -5.71 12.10
C PRO A 94 -2.19 -4.39 11.38
N ARG A 95 -1.52 -4.12 10.26
CA ARG A 95 -1.72 -2.97 9.37
C ARG A 95 -2.32 -3.48 8.07
N PRO A 96 -3.60 -3.17 7.80
CA PRO A 96 -4.21 -3.52 6.52
C PRO A 96 -3.53 -2.78 5.37
N VAL A 97 -3.22 -3.49 4.30
CA VAL A 97 -2.73 -2.92 3.05
C VAL A 97 -3.90 -2.41 2.21
N LYS A 98 -3.62 -1.49 1.29
CA LYS A 98 -4.62 -1.00 0.32
C LYS A 98 -4.16 -1.32 -1.08
N ALA A 99 -5.03 -1.89 -1.89
CA ALA A 99 -4.76 -2.10 -3.31
C ALA A 99 -5.60 -1.19 -4.19
N THR A 100 -5.01 -0.74 -5.29
CA THR A 100 -5.68 -0.07 -6.40
C THR A 100 -5.13 -0.58 -7.72
N HIS A 101 -5.83 -0.34 -8.82
CA HIS A 101 -5.31 -0.70 -10.15
C HIS A 101 -4.11 0.19 -10.49
N ALA A 102 -3.06 -0.40 -11.07
CA ALA A 102 -1.89 0.35 -11.47
C ALA A 102 -2.23 1.36 -12.57
N LYS A 103 -1.53 2.50 -12.57
CA LYS A 103 -1.60 3.49 -13.64
C LYS A 103 -0.31 3.44 -14.45
N ALA A 104 -0.40 3.70 -15.75
CA ALA A 104 0.76 3.77 -16.64
C ALA A 104 1.86 4.72 -16.12
N GLU A 105 1.49 5.78 -15.41
CA GLU A 105 2.40 6.78 -14.83
C GLU A 105 3.26 6.27 -13.67
N MET A 106 2.88 5.12 -13.07
CA MET A 106 3.60 4.53 -11.94
C MET A 106 4.81 3.70 -12.36
N PHE A 107 4.93 3.37 -13.65
CA PHE A 107 5.96 2.49 -14.19
C PHE A 107 7.18 3.29 -14.65
N HIS A 108 8.36 2.85 -14.23
CA HIS A 108 9.64 3.45 -14.64
C HIS A 108 10.01 3.08 -16.09
N ASP A 109 9.60 1.89 -16.55
CA ASP A 109 9.87 1.29 -17.86
C ASP A 109 8.84 1.69 -18.94
N ARG A 110 8.01 2.71 -18.68
CA ARG A 110 6.94 3.12 -19.58
C ARG A 110 7.47 3.55 -20.97
N PRO A 111 7.03 2.89 -22.06
CA PRO A 111 7.38 3.31 -23.42
C PRO A 111 6.70 4.65 -23.79
N PRO A 112 7.32 5.45 -24.68
CA PRO A 112 6.72 6.70 -25.16
C PRO A 112 5.37 6.45 -25.83
N CYS A 113 4.35 7.24 -25.47
CA CYS A 113 3.05 7.17 -26.11
C CYS A 113 3.17 7.44 -27.62
N PRO A 114 2.73 6.52 -28.49
CA PRO A 114 2.80 6.72 -29.93
C PRO A 114 1.92 7.90 -30.35
N GLY A 115 2.44 8.76 -31.21
CA GLY A 115 1.70 9.88 -31.81
C GLY A 115 1.69 11.20 -31.00
N LEU A 116 2.17 11.21 -29.76
CA LEU A 116 2.25 12.44 -28.97
C LEU A 116 3.57 13.19 -29.26
N LYS A 117 3.50 14.38 -29.86
CA LYS A 117 4.65 15.29 -29.96
C LYS A 117 4.68 16.19 -28.72
N LYS A 118 5.78 16.15 -27.97
CA LYS A 118 6.02 17.03 -26.83
C LYS A 118 7.06 18.06 -27.23
N ASP A 119 6.64 19.32 -27.28
CA ASP A 119 7.55 20.45 -27.46
C ASP A 119 7.83 21.08 -26.09
N PHE A 120 9.09 21.43 -25.85
CA PHE A 120 9.53 22.03 -24.60
C PHE A 120 9.98 23.47 -24.86
N CYS A 121 9.48 24.42 -24.06
CA CYS A 121 9.89 25.81 -24.11
C CYS A 121 10.19 26.33 -22.70
N TRP A 122 11.29 27.07 -22.56
CA TRP A 122 11.63 27.78 -21.34
C TRP A 122 10.96 29.16 -21.35
N VAL A 123 10.06 29.39 -20.38
CA VAL A 123 9.35 30.66 -20.26
C VAL A 123 10.25 31.70 -19.57
N LYS A 124 10.44 32.85 -20.22
CA LYS A 124 11.27 33.96 -19.75
C LYS A 124 10.41 35.12 -19.23
N GLN A 125 11.02 35.98 -18.42
CA GLN A 125 10.37 37.20 -17.95
C GLN A 125 10.06 38.11 -19.15
N GLY A 126 8.79 38.46 -19.33
CA GLY A 126 8.29 39.23 -20.48
C GLY A 126 7.45 38.40 -21.46
N ASP A 127 7.47 37.07 -21.37
CA ASP A 127 6.57 36.21 -22.15
C ASP A 127 5.14 36.32 -21.61
N LYS A 128 4.16 36.15 -22.51
CA LYS A 128 2.72 36.23 -22.17
C LYS A 128 2.31 35.26 -21.05
N ASP A 129 2.94 34.09 -21.02
CA ASP A 129 2.62 33.02 -20.08
C ASP A 129 3.44 33.08 -18.77
N TYR A 130 4.39 34.01 -18.66
CA TYR A 130 5.32 34.09 -17.53
C TYR A 130 4.59 34.26 -16.19
N GLU A 131 3.59 35.15 -16.13
CA GLU A 131 2.87 35.41 -14.90
C GLU A 131 2.04 34.20 -14.45
N ALA A 132 1.39 33.51 -15.38
CA ALA A 132 0.62 32.30 -15.10
C ALA A 132 1.53 31.17 -14.59
N MET A 133 2.68 30.96 -15.25
CA MET A 133 3.65 29.94 -14.86
C MET A 133 4.29 30.26 -13.50
N GLN A 134 4.55 31.53 -13.21
CA GLN A 134 5.07 31.96 -11.90
C GLN A 134 4.06 31.70 -10.78
N LYS A 135 2.76 31.97 -11.01
CA LYS A 135 1.69 31.63 -10.06
C LYS A 135 1.61 30.12 -9.83
N LEU A 136 1.69 29.32 -10.90
CA LEU A 136 1.67 27.86 -10.82
C LEU A 136 2.88 27.29 -10.07
N LYS A 137 4.07 27.87 -10.27
CA LYS A 137 5.29 27.53 -9.51
C LYS A 137 5.13 27.81 -8.02
N ASN A 138 4.55 28.96 -7.66
CA ASN A 138 4.31 29.30 -6.26
C ASN A 138 3.26 28.38 -5.62
N LEU A 139 2.22 28.02 -6.38
CA LEU A 139 1.21 27.06 -5.95
C LEU A 139 1.83 25.68 -5.70
N ALA A 140 2.68 25.19 -6.60
CA ALA A 140 3.35 23.90 -6.44
C ALA A 140 4.23 23.86 -5.17
N LYS A 141 4.99 24.92 -4.91
CA LYS A 141 5.80 25.04 -3.67
C LYS A 141 4.95 25.01 -2.41
N ARG A 142 3.81 25.69 -2.43
CA ARG A 142 2.87 25.69 -1.31
C ARG A 142 2.29 24.30 -1.09
N GLN A 143 1.82 23.65 -2.16
CA GLN A 143 1.30 22.28 -2.11
C GLN A 143 2.34 21.30 -1.57
N GLU A 144 3.61 21.43 -1.97
CA GLU A 144 4.70 20.62 -1.44
C GLU A 144 4.85 20.78 0.08
N SER A 145 4.86 22.03 0.57
CA SER A 145 4.94 22.29 2.02
C SER A 145 3.73 21.78 2.80
N GLU A 146 2.52 21.90 2.23
CA GLU A 146 1.28 21.44 2.86
C GLU A 146 1.23 19.91 2.90
N ASN A 147 1.62 19.24 1.82
CA ASN A 147 1.73 17.78 1.76
C ASN A 147 2.77 17.26 2.76
N MET A 148 3.93 17.89 2.86
CA MET A 148 4.96 17.50 3.83
C MET A 148 4.47 17.62 5.27
N ALA A 149 3.76 18.71 5.61
CA ALA A 149 3.16 18.88 6.91
C ALA A 149 2.06 17.82 7.19
N LEU A 150 1.24 17.50 6.18
CA LEU A 150 0.20 16.48 6.29
C LEU A 150 0.81 15.09 6.53
N ILE A 151 1.82 14.70 5.75
CA ILE A 151 2.50 13.40 5.89
C ILE A 151 3.08 13.26 7.29
N LYS A 152 3.76 14.31 7.78
CA LYS A 152 4.31 14.30 9.14
C LYS A 152 3.22 14.05 10.18
N LYS A 153 2.08 14.74 10.06
CA LYS A 153 0.95 14.57 10.97
C LYS A 153 0.37 13.15 10.92
N LEU A 154 0.19 12.60 9.73
CA LEU A 154 -0.32 11.23 9.56
C LEU A 154 0.62 10.19 10.20
N LEU A 155 1.94 10.36 10.06
CA LEU A 155 2.92 9.47 10.69
C LEU A 155 2.87 9.55 12.22
N GLU A 156 2.66 10.74 12.78
CA GLU A 156 2.50 10.92 14.23
C GLU A 156 1.22 10.25 14.74
N GLU A 157 0.09 10.44 14.05
CA GLU A 157 -1.18 9.78 14.36
C GLU A 157 -1.09 8.25 14.26
N GLU A 158 -0.41 7.72 13.23
CA GLU A 158 -0.16 6.28 13.09
C GLU A 158 0.68 5.73 14.25
N LYS A 159 1.67 6.48 14.72
CA LYS A 159 2.52 6.08 15.86
C LYS A 159 1.72 6.06 17.16
N GLU A 160 0.88 7.06 17.40
CA GLU A 160 -0.01 7.05 18.56
C GLU A 160 -0.99 5.87 18.52
N LEU A 161 -1.55 5.58 17.35
CA LEU A 161 -2.46 4.46 17.17
C LEU A 161 -1.76 3.13 17.48
N ALA A 162 -0.54 2.93 16.98
CA ALA A 162 0.25 1.73 17.24
C ALA A 162 0.50 1.53 18.76
N ASN A 163 0.83 2.60 19.48
CA ASN A 163 1.02 2.55 20.93
C ASN A 163 -0.26 2.13 21.66
N ARG A 164 -1.41 2.74 21.32
CA ARG A 164 -2.71 2.38 21.91
C ARG A 164 -3.09 0.91 21.63
N GLN A 165 -2.80 0.43 20.42
CA GLN A 165 -3.05 -0.97 20.06
C GLN A 165 -2.18 -1.92 20.87
N GLN A 166 -0.90 -1.59 21.09
CA GLN A 166 0.00 -2.39 21.92
C GLN A 166 -0.45 -2.43 23.38
N GLU A 167 -0.81 -1.28 23.97
CA GLU A 167 -1.30 -1.21 25.34
C GLU A 167 -2.57 -2.05 25.55
N LEU A 168 -3.49 -2.02 24.58
CA LEU A 168 -4.70 -2.82 24.60
C LEU A 168 -4.38 -4.32 24.49
N LEU A 169 -3.46 -4.70 23.61
CA LEU A 169 -3.00 -6.08 23.46
C LEU A 169 -2.38 -6.60 24.76
N ASP A 170 -1.45 -5.85 25.35
CA ASP A 170 -0.80 -6.20 26.61
C ASP A 170 -1.82 -6.35 27.76
N GLY A 171 -2.80 -5.45 27.82
CA GLY A 171 -3.90 -5.52 28.77
C GLY A 171 -4.76 -6.78 28.58
N ASN A 172 -5.02 -7.19 27.34
CA ASN A 172 -5.76 -8.40 27.04
C ASN A 172 -4.95 -9.66 27.36
N CYS A 173 -3.66 -9.72 27.01
CA CYS A 173 -2.78 -10.83 27.38
C CYS A 173 -2.76 -11.04 28.90
N LYS A 174 -2.58 -9.97 29.68
CA LYS A 174 -2.61 -10.04 31.15
C LYS A 174 -3.92 -10.60 31.70
N LYS A 175 -5.07 -10.27 31.09
CA LYS A 175 -6.37 -10.84 31.50
C LYS A 175 -6.42 -12.35 31.25
N TYR A 176 -5.92 -12.79 30.10
CA TYR A 176 -5.84 -14.22 29.78
C TYR A 176 -4.88 -14.96 30.73
N ASP A 177 -3.72 -14.39 31.03
CA ASP A 177 -2.75 -14.97 31.97
C ASP A 177 -3.35 -15.12 33.38
N MET A 178 -4.13 -14.12 33.84
CA MET A 178 -4.85 -14.21 35.11
C MET A 178 -5.89 -15.32 35.11
N LEU A 179 -6.68 -15.46 34.03
CA LEU A 179 -7.66 -16.54 33.89
C LEU A 179 -6.98 -17.90 33.87
N GLU A 180 -5.90 -18.05 33.12
CA GLU A 180 -5.12 -19.28 33.06
C GLU A 180 -4.57 -19.65 34.43
N THR A 181 -4.03 -18.67 35.17
CA THR A 181 -3.56 -18.86 36.54
C THR A 181 -4.69 -19.34 37.47
N LEU A 182 -5.90 -18.79 37.36
CA LEU A 182 -7.06 -19.23 38.15
C LEU A 182 -7.55 -20.63 37.77
N VAL A 183 -7.43 -21.02 36.49
CA VAL A 183 -7.73 -22.38 36.04
C VAL A 183 -6.69 -23.36 36.59
N GLN A 184 -5.39 -23.05 36.46
CA GLN A 184 -4.29 -23.89 36.94
C GLN A 184 -4.30 -24.06 38.47
N ASN A 185 -4.62 -23.00 39.20
CA ASN A 185 -4.71 -23.03 40.67
C ASN A 185 -5.97 -23.76 41.18
N GLY A 186 -6.86 -24.23 40.28
CA GLY A 186 -8.09 -24.94 40.65
C GLY A 186 -9.15 -24.06 41.31
N THR A 187 -8.92 -22.75 41.45
CA THR A 187 -9.89 -21.81 42.02
C THR A 187 -11.16 -21.75 41.20
N MET A 188 -11.07 -21.84 39.87
CA MET A 188 -12.22 -21.96 38.97
C MET A 188 -13.09 -23.19 39.28
N LYS A 189 -12.47 -24.37 39.48
CA LYS A 189 -13.18 -25.61 39.84
C LYS A 189 -13.83 -25.52 41.22
N ASN A 190 -13.12 -24.96 42.19
CA ASN A 190 -13.63 -24.74 43.54
C ASN A 190 -14.83 -23.78 43.55
N LEU A 191 -14.79 -22.74 42.71
CA LEU A 191 -15.89 -21.78 42.57
C LEU A 191 -17.11 -22.44 41.91
N ALA A 192 -16.91 -23.18 40.81
CA ALA A 192 -17.96 -23.91 40.13
C ALA A 192 -18.69 -24.90 41.05
N GLN A 193 -17.94 -25.64 41.88
CA GLN A 193 -18.51 -26.54 42.89
C GLN A 193 -19.38 -25.79 43.92
N ARG A 194 -18.98 -24.59 44.35
CA ARG A 194 -19.77 -23.77 45.30
C ARG A 194 -21.07 -23.23 44.71
N TYR A 195 -21.07 -22.94 43.41
CA TYR A 195 -22.24 -22.42 42.71
C TYR A 195 -23.06 -23.51 42.02
N GLY A 196 -22.66 -24.79 42.12
CA GLY A 196 -23.35 -25.92 41.49
C GLY A 196 -23.30 -25.91 39.96
N ILE A 197 -22.28 -25.27 39.38
CA ILE A 197 -22.08 -25.14 37.93
C ILE A 197 -21.18 -26.28 37.46
N ASN A 198 -21.59 -27.00 36.41
CA ASN A 198 -20.75 -28.01 35.77
C ASN A 198 -19.83 -27.34 34.74
N LEU A 199 -18.53 -27.65 34.75
CA LEU A 199 -17.53 -27.05 33.85
C LEU A 199 -17.22 -27.91 32.62
N ASP A 200 -17.82 -29.10 32.52
CA ASP A 200 -17.55 -30.10 31.48
C ASP A 200 -18.60 -30.11 30.33
N ASP A 201 -19.56 -29.18 30.35
CA ASP A 201 -20.50 -28.89 29.23
C ASP A 201 -19.99 -27.71 28.37
#